data_AF-A0A0D2ZW94-F1
#
_entry.id   AF-A0A0D2ZW94-F1
#
_cell.length_a   1.000
_cell.length_b   1.000
_cell.length_c   1.000
_cell.angle_alpha   90.00
_cell.angle_beta   90.00
_cell.angle_gamma   90.00
#
_symmetry.space_group_name_H-M   'P 1'
#
loop_
_entity.id
_entity.type
_entity.pdbx_description
1 polymer ?
#
loop_
_entity_poly.entity_id
_entity_poly.type
_entity_poly.pdbx_seq_one_letter_code
_entity_poly.pdbx_strand_id
1 'polypeptide(L)'
;MDRGLGPHFKVPAGSLQVVIMTSASTFIIMNNWLVYPMYQKLTKKRLTPLRKVGIGQVFTILSMVVSAVVEAKRLKTVENNGHSMSVLWLFPPLVIVGIGEAFHFPGNIELFYGEFPESLRNTATSLTSLVIGISFYLSTALIDLIQRTTKWLPNDINSGRVDNVYWVLVVAGVLNFGYFLVCSWFYKYRNLGGDNELDPKDVST
;
A
#
# COMPACT_ATOMS: atom_id res chain seq x y z
N MET A 1 13.77 -6.18 18.74
CA MET A 1 12.55 -6.98 19.01
C MET A 1 13.00 -8.41 19.24
N ASP A 2 12.56 -9.03 20.32
CA ASP A 2 12.82 -10.46 20.50
C ASP A 2 11.95 -11.21 19.52
N ARG A 3 12.56 -11.91 18.56
CA ARG A 3 11.85 -12.60 17.48
C ARG A 3 11.10 -13.85 17.98
N GLY A 4 11.12 -14.15 19.28
CA GLY A 4 10.50 -15.31 19.90
C GLY A 4 8.99 -15.15 20.12
N LEU A 5 8.15 -15.95 19.47
CA LEU A 5 6.82 -16.32 19.98
C LEU A 5 7.03 -17.48 20.97
N GLY A 6 7.31 -17.14 22.24
CA GLY A 6 7.61 -18.12 23.29
C GLY A 6 9.07 -18.59 23.32
N PRO A 7 9.40 -19.60 24.15
CA PRO A 7 10.78 -20.01 24.43
C PRO A 7 11.53 -20.66 23.25
N HIS A 8 10.84 -21.07 22.16
CA HIS A 8 11.46 -21.81 21.05
C HIS A 8 11.13 -21.32 19.62
N PHE A 9 10.21 -20.38 19.39
CA PHE A 9 9.78 -20.05 18.03
C PHE A 9 10.26 -18.67 17.57
N LYS A 10 11.31 -18.62 16.74
CA LYS A 10 11.83 -17.37 16.18
C LYS A 10 11.13 -17.02 14.87
N VAL A 11 10.30 -15.98 14.84
CA VAL A 11 9.59 -15.50 13.64
C VAL A 11 10.60 -15.08 12.56
N PRO A 12 10.69 -15.82 11.44
CA PRO A 12 11.52 -15.46 10.31
C PRO A 12 11.07 -14.15 9.68
N ALA A 13 12.00 -13.39 9.08
CA ALA A 13 11.66 -12.18 8.33
C ALA A 13 10.65 -12.47 7.19
N GLY A 14 10.76 -13.64 6.54
CA GLY A 14 9.86 -14.05 5.46
C GLY A 14 8.42 -14.28 5.90
N SER A 15 8.16 -14.61 7.17
CA SER A 15 6.80 -14.81 7.68
C SER A 15 5.99 -13.51 7.75
N LEU A 16 6.65 -12.36 7.79
CA LEU A 16 5.98 -11.05 7.76
C LEU A 16 5.30 -10.80 6.42
N GLN A 17 5.91 -11.24 5.32
CA GLN A 17 5.32 -11.13 3.99
C GLN A 17 4.04 -11.96 3.87
N VAL A 18 4.03 -13.15 4.48
CA VAL A 18 2.85 -14.02 4.51
C VAL A 18 1.68 -13.35 5.21
N VAL A 19 1.93 -12.63 6.31
CA VAL A 19 0.87 -11.87 7.04
C VAL A 19 0.25 -10.79 6.16
N ILE A 20 1.05 -10.07 5.36
CA ILE A 20 0.55 -9.06 4.43
C ILE A 20 -0.32 -9.74 3.36
N MET A 21 0.17 -10.81 2.73
CA MET A 21 -0.54 -11.52 1.66
C MET A 21 -1.87 -12.14 2.15
N THR A 22 -1.90 -12.75 3.34
CA THR A 22 -3.12 -13.32 3.90
C THR A 22 -4.12 -12.22 4.28
N SER A 23 -3.66 -11.16 4.94
CA SER A 23 -4.49 -9.99 5.26
C SER A 23 -5.09 -9.38 4.00
N ALA A 24 -4.28 -9.11 2.98
CA ALA A 24 -4.74 -8.56 1.71
C ALA A 24 -5.77 -9.47 1.04
N SER A 25 -5.51 -10.78 0.98
CA SER A 25 -6.43 -11.75 0.38
C SER A 25 -7.78 -11.78 1.09
N THR A 26 -7.79 -11.82 2.43
CA THR A 26 -9.03 -11.80 3.22
C THR A 26 -9.80 -10.49 3.02
N PHE A 27 -9.10 -9.35 3.03
CA PHE A 27 -9.73 -8.05 2.82
C PHE A 27 -10.23 -7.85 1.38
N ILE A 28 -9.58 -8.41 0.36
CA ILE A 28 -10.10 -8.39 -1.02
C ILE A 28 -11.44 -9.10 -1.09
N ILE A 29 -11.54 -10.30 -0.51
CA ILE A 29 -12.79 -11.06 -0.48
C ILE A 29 -13.87 -10.26 0.27
N MET A 30 -13.52 -9.72 1.44
CA MET A 30 -14.42 -8.89 2.23
C MET A 30 -14.86 -7.62 1.49
N ASN A 31 -13.96 -6.95 0.77
CA ASN A 31 -14.26 -5.76 0.00
C ASN A 31 -15.25 -6.05 -1.13
N ASN A 32 -15.05 -7.17 -1.83
CA ASN A 32 -15.94 -7.62 -2.89
C ASN A 32 -17.35 -7.94 -2.39
N TRP A 33 -17.45 -8.56 -1.21
CA TRP A 33 -18.72 -9.04 -0.68
C TRP A 33 -19.47 -8.03 0.20
N LEU A 34 -18.76 -7.12 0.85
CA LEU A 34 -19.33 -6.19 1.83
C LEU A 34 -19.19 -4.73 1.40
N VAL A 35 -17.96 -4.28 1.14
CA VAL A 35 -17.66 -2.85 0.96
C VAL A 35 -18.24 -2.31 -0.34
N TYR A 36 -18.06 -3.00 -1.46
CA TYR A 36 -18.61 -2.58 -2.75
C TYR A 36 -20.14 -2.59 -2.81
N PRO A 37 -20.86 -3.66 -2.39
CA PRO A 37 -22.32 -3.64 -2.40
C PRO A 37 -22.89 -2.62 -1.40
N MET A 38 -22.28 -2.44 -0.23
CA MET A 38 -22.72 -1.42 0.74
C MET A 38 -22.50 0.00 0.21
N TYR A 39 -21.36 0.27 -0.43
CA TYR A 39 -21.08 1.56 -1.04
C TYR A 39 -22.05 1.88 -2.19
N GLN A 40 -22.36 0.88 -3.04
CA GLN A 40 -23.35 1.02 -4.10
C GLN A 40 -24.75 1.26 -3.55
N LYS A 41 -25.12 0.57 -2.46
CA LYS A 41 -26.42 0.77 -1.79
C LYS A 41 -26.55 2.17 -1.18
N LEU A 42 -25.46 2.72 -0.65
CA LEU A 42 -25.45 4.03 0.00
C LEU A 42 -25.35 5.19 -1.01
N THR A 43 -24.44 5.11 -1.98
CA THR A 43 -24.10 6.22 -2.87
C THR A 43 -24.77 6.12 -4.24
N LYS A 44 -25.41 4.98 -4.56
CA LYS A 44 -25.96 4.63 -5.89
C LYS A 44 -24.97 4.80 -7.06
N LYS A 45 -23.67 4.96 -6.76
CA LYS A 45 -22.58 5.14 -7.72
C LYS A 45 -21.52 4.07 -7.48
N ARG A 46 -20.86 3.63 -8.55
CA ARG A 46 -19.70 2.74 -8.46
C ARG A 46 -18.50 3.53 -7.92
N LEU A 47 -17.69 2.88 -7.10
CA LEU A 47 -16.46 3.47 -6.59
C LEU A 47 -15.47 3.59 -7.75
N THR A 48 -15.01 4.80 -8.05
CA THR A 48 -14.09 5.04 -9.16
C THR A 48 -12.73 4.37 -8.89
N PRO A 49 -12.08 3.80 -9.91
CA PRO A 49 -10.79 3.14 -9.72
C PRO A 49 -9.70 4.06 -9.13
N LEU A 50 -9.66 5.35 -9.51
CA LEU A 50 -8.78 6.37 -8.89
C LEU A 50 -9.03 6.50 -7.38
N ARG A 51 -10.30 6.45 -6.95
CA ARG A 51 -10.67 6.58 -5.54
C ARG A 51 -10.29 5.34 -4.74
N LYS A 52 -10.38 4.14 -5.33
CA LYS A 52 -9.87 2.89 -4.73
C LYS A 52 -8.38 2.98 -4.47
N VAL A 53 -7.60 3.39 -5.48
CA VAL A 53 -6.15 3.58 -5.34
C VAL A 53 -5.81 4.62 -4.27
N GLY A 54 -6.52 5.75 -4.26
CA GLY A 54 -6.34 6.80 -3.26
C GLY A 54 -6.61 6.33 -1.82
N ILE A 55 -7.68 5.55 -1.60
CA ILE A 55 -7.99 4.95 -0.29
C ILE A 55 -6.86 4.00 0.14
N GLY A 56 -6.37 3.16 -0.78
CA GLY A 56 -5.23 2.28 -0.52
C GLY A 56 -3.98 3.05 -0.08
N GLN A 57 -3.67 4.16 -0.78
CA GLN A 57 -2.52 5.02 -0.43
C GLN A 57 -2.63 5.62 0.97
N VAL A 58 -3.84 6.04 1.39
CA VAL A 58 -4.08 6.56 2.73
C VAL A 58 -3.82 5.49 3.80
N PHE A 59 -4.30 4.26 3.59
CA PHE A 59 -4.03 3.15 4.51
C PHE A 59 -2.54 2.80 4.58
N THR A 60 -1.82 2.86 3.46
CA THR A 60 -0.36 2.66 3.43
C THR A 60 0.36 3.72 4.26
N ILE A 61 -0.01 5.00 4.14
CA ILE A 61 0.57 6.08 4.95
C ILE A 61 0.23 5.88 6.43
N LEU A 62 -1.03 5.56 6.75
CA LEU A 62 -1.46 5.29 8.12
C LEU A 62 -0.66 4.14 8.73
N SER A 63 -0.43 3.07 7.97
CA SER A 63 0.43 1.97 8.41
C SER A 63 1.86 2.44 8.71
N MET A 64 2.45 3.28 7.86
CA MET A 64 3.79 3.81 8.11
C MET A 64 3.85 4.67 9.38
N VAL A 65 2.81 5.47 9.65
CA VAL A 65 2.68 6.24 10.89
C VAL A 65 2.60 5.31 12.10
N VAL A 66 1.79 4.26 12.04
CA VAL A 66 1.70 3.25 13.11
C VAL A 66 3.05 2.56 13.33
N SER A 67 3.77 2.20 12.26
CA SER A 67 5.13 1.64 12.34
C SER A 67 6.11 2.60 13.02
N ALA A 68 6.08 3.89 12.68
CA ALA A 68 6.93 4.91 13.32
C ALA A 68 6.67 4.99 14.83
N VAL A 69 5.39 5.04 15.22
CA VAL A 69 4.99 5.10 16.64
C VAL A 69 5.39 3.83 17.39
N VAL A 70 5.22 2.65 16.78
CA VAL A 70 5.65 1.37 17.37
C VAL A 70 7.16 1.36 17.58
N GLU A 71 7.93 1.86 16.62
CA GLU A 71 9.40 1.90 16.72
C GLU A 71 9.87 2.94 17.74
N ALA A 72 9.23 4.10 17.81
CA ALA A 72 9.47 5.10 18.87
C ALA A 72 9.22 4.53 20.27
N LYS A 73 8.14 3.74 20.42
CA LYS A 73 7.83 3.04 21.68
C LYS A 73 8.85 1.94 22.00
N ARG A 74 9.33 1.22 20.98
CA ARG A 74 10.39 0.22 21.13
C ARG A 74 11.67 0.86 21.67
N LEU A 75 12.13 1.95 21.05
CA LEU A 75 13.35 2.66 21.44
C LEU A 75 13.27 3.11 22.91
N LYS A 76 12.16 3.75 23.32
CA LYS A 76 11.94 4.18 24.72
C LYS A 76 11.91 3.03 25.71
N THR A 77 11.39 1.87 25.31
CA THR A 77 11.28 0.68 26.20
C THR A 77 12.65 0.04 26.42
N VAL A 78 13.48 -0.01 25.38
CA VAL A 78 14.86 -0.52 25.46
C VAL A 78 15.72 0.41 26.32
N GLU A 79 15.58 1.73 26.16
CA GLU A 79 16.32 2.74 26.92
C GLU A 79 15.98 2.72 28.43
N ASN A 80 14.69 2.58 28.78
CA ASN A 80 14.26 2.64 30.17
C ASN A 80 14.42 1.33 30.96
N ASN A 81 14.16 0.18 30.32
CA ASN A 81 13.97 -1.08 31.04
C ASN A 81 14.91 -2.21 30.57
N GLY A 82 15.70 -2.01 29.49
CA GLY A 82 16.56 -3.06 28.91
C GLY A 82 15.80 -4.28 28.37
N HIS A 83 14.46 -4.29 28.41
CA HIS A 83 13.62 -5.40 27.99
C HIS A 83 13.22 -5.27 26.51
N SER A 84 13.37 -6.37 25.77
CA SER A 84 12.93 -6.50 24.39
C SER A 84 11.41 -6.43 24.24
N MET A 85 10.93 -5.58 23.33
CA MET A 85 9.52 -5.51 22.95
C MET A 85 9.09 -6.77 22.16
N SER A 86 7.88 -7.27 22.42
CA SER A 86 7.28 -8.42 21.73
C SER A 86 7.04 -8.16 20.24
N VAL A 87 7.25 -9.18 19.40
CA VAL A 87 6.99 -9.17 17.93
C VAL A 87 5.54 -8.84 17.61
N LEU A 88 4.60 -9.09 18.54
CA LEU A 88 3.18 -8.86 18.33
C LEU A 88 2.86 -7.41 17.94
N TRP A 89 3.70 -6.44 18.35
CA TRP A 89 3.54 -5.04 17.97
C TRP A 89 3.83 -4.73 16.50
N LEU A 90 4.41 -5.67 15.76
CA LEU A 90 4.63 -5.56 14.32
C LEU A 90 3.38 -5.97 13.51
N PHE A 91 2.46 -6.74 14.10
CA PHE A 91 1.24 -7.17 13.41
C PHE A 91 0.30 -6.02 13.03
N PRO A 92 -0.01 -5.05 13.91
CA PRO A 92 -0.94 -3.96 13.58
C PRO A 92 -0.58 -3.20 12.30
N PRO A 93 0.65 -2.68 12.10
CA PRO A 93 0.98 -2.02 10.85
C PRO A 93 0.92 -2.99 9.66
N LEU A 94 1.41 -4.22 9.78
CA LEU A 94 1.35 -5.20 8.68
C LEU A 94 -0.06 -5.51 8.20
N VAL A 95 -1.02 -5.61 9.12
CA VAL A 95 -2.43 -5.80 8.78
C VAL A 95 -2.96 -4.58 8.03
N ILE A 96 -2.64 -3.37 8.50
CA ILE A 96 -3.07 -2.12 7.83
C ILE A 96 -2.47 -2.02 6.41
N VAL A 97 -1.21 -2.43 6.20
CA VAL A 97 -0.63 -2.54 4.85
C VAL A 97 -1.48 -3.48 3.98
N GLY A 98 -1.81 -4.67 4.48
CA GLY A 98 -2.64 -5.63 3.75
C GLY A 98 -4.03 -5.07 3.38
N ILE A 99 -4.65 -4.30 4.29
CA ILE A 99 -5.89 -3.58 4.01
C ILE A 99 -5.69 -2.57 2.87
N GLY A 100 -4.61 -1.79 2.92
CA GLY A 100 -4.25 -0.84 1.86
C GLY A 100 -4.06 -1.51 0.51
N GLU A 101 -3.32 -2.63 0.46
CA GLU A 101 -3.11 -3.42 -0.76
C GLU A 101 -4.42 -3.96 -1.33
N ALA A 102 -5.37 -4.36 -0.49
CA ALA A 102 -6.68 -4.85 -0.92
C ALA A 102 -7.51 -3.81 -1.69
N PHE A 103 -7.27 -2.51 -1.47
CA PHE A 103 -7.86 -1.43 -2.27
C PHE A 103 -6.97 -1.00 -3.43
N HIS A 104 -5.66 -0.96 -3.20
CA HIS A 104 -4.67 -0.47 -4.15
C HIS A 104 -4.54 -1.39 -5.36
N PHE A 105 -4.43 -2.71 -5.15
CA PHE A 105 -4.17 -3.67 -6.23
C PHE A 105 -5.35 -3.78 -7.22
N PRO A 106 -6.60 -4.05 -6.79
CA PRO A 106 -7.75 -4.06 -7.71
C PRO A 106 -7.98 -2.70 -8.37
N GLY A 107 -7.76 -1.59 -7.66
CA GLY A 107 -7.90 -0.25 -8.21
C GLY A 107 -6.95 0.03 -9.37
N ASN A 108 -5.69 -0.38 -9.27
CA ASN A 108 -4.72 -0.23 -10.36
C ASN A 108 -5.05 -1.13 -11.54
N ILE A 109 -5.48 -2.37 -11.30
CA ILE A 109 -5.90 -3.29 -12.36
C ILE A 109 -7.11 -2.72 -13.11
N GLU A 110 -8.13 -2.24 -12.41
CA GLU A 110 -9.29 -1.61 -13.05
C GLU A 110 -8.91 -0.37 -13.88
N LEU A 111 -7.95 0.44 -13.43
CA LEU A 111 -7.45 1.58 -14.21
C LEU A 111 -6.68 1.14 -15.45
N PHE A 112 -5.76 0.19 -15.30
CA PHE A 112 -4.97 -0.30 -16.41
C PHE A 112 -5.86 -0.87 -17.52
N TYR A 113 -6.85 -1.67 -17.14
CA TYR A 113 -7.72 -2.33 -18.10
C TYR A 113 -8.78 -1.38 -18.66
N GLY A 114 -9.15 -0.33 -17.92
CA GLY A 114 -10.08 0.69 -18.39
C GLY A 114 -9.47 1.65 -19.43
N GLU A 115 -8.17 1.92 -19.35
CA GLU A 115 -7.51 2.93 -20.19
C GLU A 115 -6.72 2.35 -21.36
N PHE A 116 -6.12 1.16 -21.21
CA PHE A 116 -5.33 0.54 -22.29
C PHE A 116 -6.19 -0.40 -23.16
N PRO A 117 -6.11 -0.28 -24.51
CA PRO A 117 -6.71 -1.25 -25.40
C PRO A 117 -6.04 -2.62 -25.25
N GLU A 118 -6.77 -3.69 -25.54
CA GLU A 118 -6.32 -5.07 -25.31
C GLU A 118 -4.99 -5.39 -26.01
N SER A 119 -4.74 -4.81 -27.18
CA SER A 119 -3.50 -4.95 -27.95
C SER A 119 -2.25 -4.38 -27.26
N LEU A 120 -2.40 -3.42 -26.34
CA LEU A 120 -1.29 -2.78 -25.62
C LEU A 120 -1.07 -3.34 -24.21
N ARG A 121 -1.91 -4.28 -23.76
CA ARG A 121 -1.89 -4.80 -22.39
C ARG A 121 -0.57 -5.49 -22.03
N ASN A 122 0.06 -6.19 -22.99
CA ASN A 122 1.37 -6.83 -22.77
C ASN A 122 2.48 -5.78 -22.59
N THR A 123 2.50 -4.74 -23.42
CA THR A 123 3.44 -3.61 -23.30
C THR A 123 3.27 -2.89 -21.97
N ALA A 124 2.01 -2.67 -21.57
CA ALA A 124 1.66 -2.00 -20.34
C ALA A 124 2.12 -2.84 -19.11
N THR A 125 1.95 -4.16 -19.15
CA THR A 125 2.45 -5.08 -18.09
C THR A 125 3.97 -5.07 -18.01
N SER A 126 4.68 -5.07 -19.15
CA SER A 126 6.14 -4.96 -19.20
C SER A 126 6.62 -3.65 -18.59
N LEU A 127 5.96 -2.54 -18.90
CA LEU A 127 6.26 -1.24 -18.32
C LEU A 127 6.06 -1.22 -16.80
N THR A 128 4.98 -1.81 -16.30
CA THR A 128 4.74 -1.94 -14.85
C THR A 128 5.86 -2.71 -14.15
N SER A 129 6.32 -3.82 -14.73
CA SER A 129 7.45 -4.59 -14.20
C SER A 129 8.74 -3.76 -14.15
N LEU A 130 8.99 -2.95 -15.18
CA LEU A 130 10.14 -2.05 -15.24
C LEU A 130 10.05 -0.95 -14.17
N VAL A 131 8.88 -0.36 -13.96
CA VAL A 131 8.63 0.63 -12.90
C VAL A 131 8.84 0.02 -11.51
N ILE A 132 8.39 -1.23 -11.29
CA ILE A 132 8.64 -1.96 -10.05
C ILE A 132 10.15 -2.17 -9.83
N GLY A 133 10.88 -2.57 -10.88
CA GLY A 133 12.33 -2.71 -10.84
C GLY A 133 13.03 -1.40 -10.46
N ILE A 134 12.69 -0.29 -11.14
CA ILE A 134 13.21 1.04 -10.82
C ILE A 134 12.90 1.42 -9.37
N SER A 135 11.71 1.09 -8.87
CA SER A 135 11.31 1.36 -7.48
C SER A 135 12.18 0.62 -6.47
N PHE A 136 12.58 -0.63 -6.74
CA PHE A 136 13.51 -1.37 -5.88
C PHE A 136 14.91 -0.74 -5.86
N TYR A 137 15.42 -0.32 -7.02
CA TYR A 137 16.70 0.40 -7.09
C TYR A 137 16.64 1.73 -6.36
N LEU A 138 15.56 2.49 -6.52
CA LEU A 138 15.35 3.76 -5.83
C LEU A 138 15.27 3.56 -4.31
N SER A 139 14.58 2.51 -3.85
CA SER A 139 14.52 2.15 -2.43
C SER A 139 15.92 1.85 -1.88
N THR A 140 16.76 1.14 -2.65
CA THR A 140 18.13 0.82 -2.23
C THR A 140 18.99 2.08 -2.18
N ALA A 141 18.89 2.94 -3.19
CA ALA A 141 19.59 4.23 -3.24
C ALA A 141 19.19 5.16 -2.08
N LEU A 142 17.92 5.18 -1.70
CA LEU A 142 17.43 5.94 -0.55
C LEU A 142 18.07 5.44 0.75
N ILE A 143 18.15 4.11 0.94
CA ILE A 143 18.78 3.53 2.14
C ILE A 143 20.28 3.87 2.18
N ASP A 144 21.00 3.74 1.06
CA ASP A 144 22.42 4.11 0.97
C ASP A 144 22.63 5.60 1.26
N LEU A 145 21.78 6.48 0.72
CA LEU A 145 21.83 7.92 1.01
C LEU A 145 21.62 8.19 2.50
N ILE A 146 20.61 7.57 3.13
CA ILE A 146 20.35 7.73 4.57
C ILE A 146 21.53 7.24 5.39
N GLN A 147 22.14 6.10 5.04
CA GLN A 147 23.32 5.55 5.71
C GLN A 147 24.55 6.46 5.60
N ARG A 148 24.76 7.10 4.44
CA ARG A 148 25.89 8.02 4.22
C ARG A 148 25.69 9.37 4.90
N THR A 149 24.49 9.93 4.82
CA THR A 149 24.21 11.28 5.34
C THR A 149 23.94 11.27 6.84
N THR A 150 23.40 10.18 7.39
CA THR A 150 22.98 10.12 8.79
C THR A 150 23.58 8.94 9.52
N LYS A 151 23.97 9.14 10.78
CA LYS A 151 24.28 8.03 11.71
C LYS A 151 23.00 7.36 12.25
N TRP A 152 21.86 7.48 11.57
CA TRP A 152 20.58 6.92 12.04
C TRP A 152 20.49 5.42 11.81
N LEU A 153 21.32 4.87 10.90
CA LEU A 153 21.39 3.44 10.59
C LEU A 153 22.83 2.88 10.80
N PRO A 154 23.35 2.87 12.04
CA PRO A 154 24.59 2.16 12.35
C PRO A 154 24.39 0.65 12.20
N ASN A 155 25.48 -0.11 12.05
CA ASN A 155 25.44 -1.59 11.91
C ASN A 155 24.70 -2.31 13.06
N ASP A 156 24.50 -1.63 14.19
CA ASP A 156 23.69 -2.10 15.31
C ASP A 156 22.31 -1.39 15.34
N ILE A 157 21.27 -2.12 14.93
CA ILE A 157 19.86 -1.68 14.89
C ILE A 157 19.35 -1.14 16.24
N ASN A 158 19.97 -1.54 17.36
CA ASN A 158 19.55 -1.09 18.69
C ASN A 158 20.05 0.30 19.05
N SER A 159 21.10 0.80 18.38
CA SER A 159 21.66 2.14 18.58
C SER A 159 21.22 3.17 17.53
N GLY A 160 20.56 2.69 16.45
CA GLY A 160 20.05 3.51 15.36
C GLY A 160 18.73 4.21 15.67
N ARG A 161 18.59 5.46 15.26
CA ARG A 161 17.32 6.21 15.29
C ARG A 161 16.44 5.83 14.10
N VAL A 162 16.01 4.56 14.06
CA VAL A 162 15.16 4.01 12.99
C VAL A 162 13.81 4.74 12.87
N ASP A 163 13.32 5.31 13.98
CA ASP A 163 12.12 6.17 14.01
C ASP A 163 12.21 7.34 13.01
N ASN A 164 13.37 8.01 12.92
CA ASN A 164 13.53 9.13 11.97
C ASN A 164 13.44 8.68 10.51
N VAL A 165 13.89 7.46 10.21
CA VAL A 165 13.77 6.90 8.85
C VAL A 165 12.30 6.65 8.51
N TYR A 166 11.51 6.13 9.45
CA TYR A 166 10.07 5.99 9.26
C TYR A 166 9.38 7.34 9.07
N TRP A 167 9.76 8.38 9.82
CA TRP A 167 9.22 9.73 9.60
C TRP A 167 9.55 10.30 8.23
N VAL A 168 10.78 10.10 7.73
CA VAL A 168 11.16 10.52 6.36
C VAL A 168 10.31 9.78 5.33
N LEU A 169 10.07 8.48 5.51
CA LEU A 169 9.18 7.70 4.64
C LEU A 169 7.72 8.17 4.71
N VAL A 170 7.22 8.55 5.89
CA VAL A 170 5.88 9.13 6.05
C VAL A 170 5.77 10.44 5.28
N VAL A 171 6.74 11.36 5.42
CA VAL A 171 6.75 12.63 4.69
C VAL A 171 6.80 12.40 3.18
N ALA A 172 7.68 11.50 2.72
CA ALA A 172 7.75 11.13 1.31
C ALA A 172 6.42 10.52 0.80
N GLY A 173 5.77 9.66 1.60
CA GLY A 173 4.47 9.08 1.29
C GLY A 173 3.36 10.12 1.20
N VAL A 174 3.32 11.10 2.11
CA VAL A 174 2.37 12.21 2.08
C VAL A 174 2.58 13.10 0.86
N LEU A 175 3.84 13.41 0.51
CA LEU A 175 4.16 14.16 -0.72
C LEU A 175 3.73 13.39 -1.97
N ASN A 176 3.96 12.08 -2.03
CA ASN A 176 3.51 11.23 -3.12
C ASN A 176 1.98 11.20 -3.24
N PHE A 177 1.27 11.12 -2.10
CA PHE A 177 -0.19 11.20 -2.08
C PHE A 177 -0.71 12.57 -2.52
N GLY A 178 -0.05 13.66 -2.12
CA GLY A 178 -0.35 15.01 -2.58
C GLY A 178 -0.21 15.12 -4.11
N TYR A 179 0.89 14.61 -4.65
CA TYR A 179 1.10 14.54 -6.11
C TYR A 179 0.00 13.71 -6.79
N PHE A 180 -0.34 12.54 -6.24
CA PHE A 180 -1.43 11.71 -6.75
C PHE A 180 -2.78 12.45 -6.75
N LEU A 181 -3.09 13.21 -5.71
CA LEU A 181 -4.33 14.01 -5.65
C LEU A 181 -4.36 15.10 -6.71
N VAL A 182 -3.25 15.79 -6.95
CA VAL A 182 -3.14 16.78 -8.02
C VAL A 182 -3.37 16.11 -9.38
N CYS A 183 -2.68 15.02 -9.67
CA CYS A 183 -2.88 14.27 -10.91
C CYS A 183 -4.33 13.79 -11.06
N SER A 184 -4.92 13.23 -10.00
CA SER A 184 -6.30 12.75 -9.93
C SER A 184 -7.32 13.86 -10.19
N TRP A 185 -7.03 15.09 -9.74
CA TRP A 185 -7.90 16.24 -9.98
C TRP A 185 -7.83 16.74 -11.43
N PHE A 186 -6.64 16.71 -12.04
CA PHE A 186 -6.46 17.00 -13.46
C PHE A 186 -6.94 15.86 -14.38
N TYR A 187 -7.13 14.67 -13.82
CA TYR A 187 -7.51 13.48 -14.58
C TYR A 187 -9.00 13.53 -14.96
N LYS A 188 -9.28 13.73 -16.25
CA LYS A 188 -10.60 13.48 -16.83
C LYS A 188 -10.69 12.01 -17.22
N TYR A 189 -11.63 11.30 -16.61
CA TYR A 189 -12.04 9.98 -17.09
C TYR A 189 -12.46 10.07 -18.55
N ARG A 190 -11.92 9.19 -19.39
CA ARG A 190 -12.42 9.03 -20.75
C ARG A 190 -13.77 8.32 -20.66
N ASN A 191 -14.86 9.06 -20.84
CA ASN A 191 -16.20 8.47 -20.92
C ASN A 191 -16.27 7.57 -22.16
N LEU A 192 -16.05 6.27 -22.00
CA LEU A 192 -16.50 5.23 -22.94
C LEU A 192 -18.02 5.01 -22.77
N GLY A 193 -18.79 6.09 -22.94
CA GLY A 193 -20.22 6.14 -22.62
C GLY A 193 -21.04 7.05 -23.54
N GLY A 194 -20.59 7.20 -24.78
CA GLY A 194 -21.37 7.39 -26.00
C GLY A 194 -20.50 6.66 -27.02
N ASP A 195 -20.90 5.57 -27.64
CA ASP A 195 -22.12 5.37 -28.41
C ASP A 195 -22.47 3.87 -28.36
N ASN A 196 -23.70 3.54 -27.97
CA ASN A 196 -24.47 2.35 -28.37
C ASN A 196 -25.78 2.39 -27.59
N GLU A 197 -26.51 3.48 -27.75
CA GLU A 197 -27.97 3.47 -27.64
C GLU A 197 -28.46 2.73 -28.90
N LEU A 198 -28.43 1.39 -28.84
CA LEU A 198 -29.17 0.57 -29.80
C LEU A 198 -30.65 0.80 -29.50
N ASP A 199 -31.24 1.66 -30.32
CA ASP A 199 -32.67 1.95 -30.40
C ASP A 199 -33.49 0.64 -30.42
N PRO A 200 -34.47 0.43 -29.51
CA PRO A 200 -35.26 -0.79 -29.47
C PRO A 200 -36.34 -0.92 -30.58
N LYS A 201 -36.17 -0.32 -31.77
CA LYS A 201 -37.25 -0.24 -32.77
C LYS A 201 -37.05 -0.87 -34.16
N ASP A 202 -35.91 -1.47 -34.48
CA ASP A 202 -35.75 -2.18 -35.77
C ASP A 202 -35.75 -3.71 -35.66
N VAL A 203 -36.64 -4.26 -34.82
CA VAL A 203 -37.05 -5.68 -34.91
C VAL A 203 -38.55 -5.76 -35.17
N SER A 204 -38.99 -5.15 -36.27
CA SER A 204 -40.23 -5.55 -36.95
C SER A 204 -40.33 -4.87 -38.32
N THR A 205 -39.68 -5.44 -39.33
CA THR A 205 -40.25 -5.69 -40.67
C THR A 205 -39.28 -6.50 -41.51
#